data_AF-A0A227J8E0-F1
#
_entry.id   AF-A0A227J8E0-F1
#
_cell.length_a   1.000
_cell.length_b   1.000
_cell.length_c   1.000
_cell.angle_alpha   90.00
_cell.angle_beta   90.00
_cell.angle_gamma   90.00
#
_symmetry.space_group_name_H-M   'P 1'
#
loop_
_entity.id
_entity.type
_entity.pdbx_description
1 polymer ?
#
loop_
_entity_poly.entity_id
_entity_poly.type
_entity_poly.pdbx_seq_one_letter_code
_entity_poly.pdbx_strand_id
1 'polypeptide(L)'
;DTTDYQVGQDNVQKWGFDIHNPVFGISAGLVVFCLISLLLVEPVTARDALNGIKNGIIEQFDAFFMWSTNFFLLFAVGLLFSPLGKIRLGGKEATPDHSTVSWLSMLFAAGMGIGLLFWSVAEPTAY
;
A
#
# COMPACT_ATOMS: atom_id res chain seq x y z
N ASP A 1 -21.04 -24.97 6.16
CA ASP A 1 -21.38 -24.61 7.55
C ASP A 1 -20.40 -25.19 8.52
N THR A 2 -19.51 -24.40 9.13
CA THR A 2 -18.87 -24.68 10.44
C THR A 2 -18.04 -23.48 10.96
N THR A 3 -18.64 -22.29 10.99
CA THR A 3 -18.34 -21.24 11.97
C THR A 3 -19.57 -20.33 12.00
N ASP A 4 -20.20 -20.15 13.16
CA ASP A 4 -21.29 -19.17 13.39
C ASP A 4 -20.82 -17.70 13.29
N TYR A 5 -19.59 -17.48 12.82
CA TYR A 5 -18.97 -16.18 12.67
C TYR A 5 -19.58 -15.44 11.46
N GLN A 6 -20.29 -14.34 11.71
CA GLN A 6 -20.76 -13.44 10.66
C GLN A 6 -19.74 -12.33 10.44
N VAL A 7 -19.39 -12.07 9.17
CA VAL A 7 -18.45 -10.99 8.80
C VAL A 7 -19.01 -9.65 9.32
N GLY A 8 -18.27 -8.99 10.21
CA GLY A 8 -18.65 -7.71 10.82
C GLY A 8 -19.28 -7.80 12.21
N GLN A 9 -19.44 -8.99 12.80
CA GLN A 9 -20.04 -9.15 14.13
C GLN A 9 -19.27 -8.45 15.28
N ASP A 10 -17.95 -8.31 15.13
CA ASP A 10 -17.07 -7.65 16.12
C ASP A 10 -16.84 -6.16 15.80
N ASN A 11 -17.54 -5.63 14.79
CA ASN A 11 -17.40 -4.24 14.41
C ASN A 11 -18.29 -3.34 15.26
N VAL A 12 -17.76 -2.19 15.63
CA VAL A 12 -18.51 -1.15 16.32
C VAL A 12 -19.20 -0.32 15.26
N GLN A 13 -20.51 -0.52 15.10
CA GLN A 13 -21.33 0.27 14.19
C GLN A 13 -21.88 1.50 14.92
N LYS A 14 -21.27 2.67 14.70
CA LYS A 14 -21.67 3.94 15.35
C LYS A 14 -21.61 5.09 14.35
N TRP A 15 -22.62 5.97 14.39
CA TRP A 15 -22.74 7.15 13.52
C TRP A 15 -22.64 6.85 12.00
N GLY A 16 -23.11 5.67 11.58
CA GLY A 16 -23.04 5.24 10.18
C GLY A 16 -21.68 4.66 9.76
N PHE A 17 -20.69 4.64 10.65
CA PHE A 17 -19.40 3.99 10.43
C PHE A 17 -19.43 2.55 10.94
N ASP A 18 -18.85 1.65 10.14
CA ASP A 18 -18.58 0.26 10.50
C ASP A 18 -17.09 0.12 10.85
N ILE A 19 -16.75 0.16 12.15
CA ILE A 19 -15.36 0.23 12.60
C ILE A 19 -14.91 -1.14 13.10
N HIS A 20 -13.90 -1.71 12.45
CA HIS A 20 -13.27 -2.92 12.94
C HIS A 20 -12.41 -2.62 14.17
N ASN A 21 -12.94 -2.94 15.36
CA ASN A 21 -12.42 -2.46 16.64
C ASN A 21 -10.95 -2.84 16.91
N PRO A 22 -10.50 -4.09 16.66
CA PRO A 22 -9.11 -4.47 16.90
C PRO A 22 -8.13 -3.76 15.96
N VAL A 23 -8.45 -3.73 14.66
CA VAL A 23 -7.56 -3.17 13.64
C VAL A 23 -7.44 -1.66 13.79
N PHE A 24 -8.58 -0.97 13.92
CA PHE A 24 -8.58 0.49 14.07
C PHE A 24 -7.87 0.92 15.35
N GLY A 25 -8.19 0.29 16.48
CA GLY A 25 -7.59 0.64 17.78
C GLY A 25 -6.08 0.42 17.82
N ILE A 26 -5.60 -0.72 17.33
CA ILE A 26 -4.16 -1.05 17.32
C ILE A 26 -3.41 -0.12 16.35
N SER A 27 -3.89 0.04 15.11
CA SER A 27 -3.22 0.89 14.13
C SER A 27 -3.18 2.36 14.57
N ALA A 28 -4.29 2.91 15.04
CA ALA A 28 -4.34 4.28 15.53
C ALA A 28 -3.45 4.48 16.76
N GLY A 29 -3.48 3.52 17.70
CA GLY A 29 -2.64 3.54 18.89
C GLY A 29 -1.15 3.55 18.56
N LEU A 30 -0.72 2.69 17.63
CA LEU A 30 0.68 2.63 17.18
C LEU A 30 1.11 3.91 16.46
N VAL A 31 0.26 4.48 15.59
CA VAL A 31 0.57 5.73 14.90
C VAL A 31 0.73 6.88 15.90
N VAL A 32 -0.23 7.04 16.82
CA VAL A 32 -0.18 8.09 17.85
C VAL A 32 1.04 7.91 18.75
N PHE A 33 1.32 6.68 19.18
CA PHE A 33 2.50 6.37 19.99
C PHE A 33 3.80 6.77 19.26
N CYS A 34 3.97 6.37 18.00
CA CYS A 34 5.15 6.74 17.21
C CYS A 34 5.29 8.26 17.07
N LEU A 35 4.20 8.98 16.77
CA LEU A 35 4.24 10.44 16.66
C LEU A 35 4.62 11.11 17.97
N ILE A 36 4.03 10.70 19.09
CA ILE A 36 4.38 11.24 20.42
C ILE A 36 5.84 10.96 20.75
N SER A 37 6.32 9.73 20.49
CA SER A 37 7.73 9.40 20.76
C SER A 37 8.69 10.27 19.96
N LEU A 38 8.38 10.58 18.69
CA LEU A 38 9.22 11.44 17.86
C LEU A 38 9.19 12.91 18.29
N LEU A 39 8.07 13.37 18.88
CA LEU A 39 7.95 14.74 19.38
C LEU A 39 8.68 14.97 20.72
N LEU A 40 8.85 13.91 21.53
CA LEU A 40 9.52 14.00 22.83
C LEU A 40 11.04 13.82 22.74
N VAL A 41 11.55 13.22 21.65
CA VAL A 41 12.97 12.94 21.45
C VAL A 41 13.65 14.10 20.72
N GLU A 42 14.89 14.42 21.12
CA GLU A 42 15.72 15.42 20.43
C GLU A 42 15.86 15.07 18.94
N PRO A 43 15.62 16.01 18.01
CA PRO A 43 15.60 15.75 16.57
C PRO A 43 16.84 15.04 16.02
N VAL A 44 18.04 15.35 16.53
CA VAL A 44 19.29 14.73 16.06
C VAL A 44 19.30 13.23 16.39
N THR A 45 18.98 12.89 17.64
CA THR A 45 18.93 11.49 18.09
C THR A 45 17.86 10.70 17.36
N ALA A 46 16.67 11.29 17.15
CA ALA A 46 15.60 10.66 16.39
C ALA A 46 16.02 10.40 14.94
N ARG A 47 16.66 11.38 14.28
CA ARG A 47 17.15 11.25 12.91
C ARG A 47 18.19 10.13 12.79
N ASP A 48 19.15 10.08 13.71
CA ASP A 48 20.23 9.10 13.65
C ASP A 48 19.71 7.68 13.91
N ALA A 49 18.78 7.52 14.85
CA ALA A 49 18.09 6.24 15.09
C ALA A 49 17.29 5.77 13.86
N LEU A 50 16.48 6.67 13.26
CA LEU A 50 15.71 6.35 12.05
C LEU A 50 16.61 6.00 10.86
N ASN A 51 17.73 6.72 10.69
CA ASN A 51 18.69 6.40 9.65
C ASN A 51 19.39 5.06 9.91
N GLY A 52 19.73 4.74 11.15
CA GLY A 52 20.28 3.43 11.52
C GLY A 52 19.33 2.29 11.16
N ILE A 53 18.05 2.42 11.53
CA ILE A 53 17.00 1.43 11.18
C ILE A 53 16.85 1.32 9.67
N LYS A 54 16.71 2.46 8.96
CA LYS A 54 16.58 2.51 7.51
C LYS A 54 17.75 1.80 6.81
N ASN A 55 18.98 2.13 7.20
CA ASN A 55 20.17 1.55 6.60
C ASN A 55 20.26 0.04 6.90
N GLY A 56 19.96 -0.40 8.12
CA GLY A 56 19.92 -1.82 8.45
C GLY A 56 18.88 -2.60 7.65
N ILE A 57 17.70 -2.01 7.40
CA ILE A 57 16.70 -2.61 6.51
C ILE A 57 17.24 -2.71 5.08
N ILE A 58 17.83 -1.64 4.54
CA ILE A 58 18.39 -1.64 3.19
C ILE A 58 19.49 -2.70 3.08
N GLU A 59 20.48 -2.71 3.98
CA GLU A 59 21.58 -3.66 3.95
C GLU A 59 21.12 -5.12 3.95
N GLN A 60 20.08 -5.45 4.73
CA GLN A 60 19.60 -6.82 4.85
C GLN A 60 18.57 -7.22 3.78
N PHE A 61 17.74 -6.29 3.31
CA PHE A 61 16.60 -6.56 2.43
C PHE A 61 16.74 -5.99 1.02
N ASP A 62 17.83 -5.30 0.66
CA ASP A 62 18.03 -4.75 -0.69
C ASP A 62 17.84 -5.80 -1.78
N ALA A 63 18.53 -6.94 -1.67
CA ALA A 63 18.39 -8.04 -2.63
C ALA A 63 16.95 -8.59 -2.68
N PHE A 64 16.27 -8.66 -1.54
CA PHE A 64 14.88 -9.11 -1.48
C PHE A 64 13.94 -8.15 -2.22
N PHE A 65 14.09 -6.83 -2.02
CA PHE A 65 13.28 -5.84 -2.73
C PHE A 65 13.56 -5.85 -4.23
N MET A 66 14.82 -5.97 -4.64
CA MET A 66 15.23 -6.04 -6.04
C MET A 66 14.59 -7.25 -6.73
N TRP A 67 14.74 -8.44 -6.16
CA TRP A 67 14.17 -9.67 -6.74
C TRP A 67 12.64 -9.69 -6.67
N SER A 68 12.03 -9.18 -5.60
CA SER A 68 10.58 -9.10 -5.49
C SER A 68 9.97 -8.21 -6.57
N THR A 69 10.58 -7.05 -6.83
CA THR A 69 10.13 -6.14 -7.90
C THR A 69 10.20 -6.80 -9.26
N ASN A 70 11.33 -7.47 -9.57
CA ASN A 70 11.49 -8.23 -10.80
C ASN A 70 10.49 -9.39 -10.90
N PHE A 71 10.26 -10.11 -9.80
CA PHE A 71 9.30 -11.20 -9.74
C PHE A 71 7.88 -10.72 -10.03
N PHE A 72 7.41 -9.65 -9.38
CA PHE A 72 6.06 -9.12 -9.61
C PHE A 72 5.89 -8.57 -11.03
N LEU A 73 6.92 -7.96 -11.61
CA LEU A 73 6.91 -7.54 -13.01
C LEU A 73 6.76 -8.74 -13.95
N LEU A 74 7.62 -9.76 -13.80
CA LEU A 74 7.56 -10.96 -14.61
C LEU A 74 6.26 -11.75 -14.40
N PHE A 75 5.74 -11.77 -13.18
CA PHE A 75 4.45 -12.37 -12.84
C PHE A 75 3.30 -11.65 -13.55
N ALA A 76 3.25 -10.31 -13.50
CA ALA A 76 2.22 -9.54 -14.19
C ALA A 76 2.28 -9.72 -15.72
N VAL A 77 3.50 -9.68 -16.30
CA VAL A 77 3.71 -9.97 -17.73
C VAL A 77 3.32 -11.41 -18.06
N GLY A 78 3.65 -12.37 -17.19
CA GLY A 78 3.24 -13.77 -17.32
C GLY A 78 1.72 -13.92 -17.32
N LEU A 79 1.02 -13.24 -16.40
CA LEU A 79 -0.44 -13.22 -16.35
C LEU A 79 -1.05 -12.66 -17.64
N LEU A 80 -0.47 -11.59 -18.19
CA LEU A 80 -0.92 -10.97 -19.44
C LEU A 80 -0.94 -11.96 -20.62
N PHE A 81 0.09 -12.80 -20.76
CA PHE A 81 0.17 -13.79 -21.83
C PHE A 81 -0.49 -15.14 -21.49
N SER A 82 -0.72 -15.41 -20.20
CA SER A 82 -1.35 -16.64 -19.76
C SER A 82 -2.86 -16.68 -20.10
N PRO A 83 -3.47 -17.88 -20.14
CA PRO A 83 -4.93 -18.02 -20.23
C PRO A 83 -5.69 -17.33 -19.09
N LEU A 84 -5.04 -17.09 -17.94
CA LEU A 84 -5.65 -16.45 -16.78
C LEU A 84 -5.93 -14.96 -17.01
N GLY A 85 -5.17 -14.30 -17.88
CA GLY A 85 -5.42 -12.89 -18.26
C GLY A 85 -6.74 -12.68 -19.00
N LYS A 86 -7.38 -13.74 -19.50
CA LYS A 86 -8.69 -13.68 -20.16
C LYS A 86 -9.87 -13.76 -19.18
N ILE A 87 -9.61 -14.03 -17.91
CA ILE A 87 -10.65 -14.15 -16.89
C ILE A 87 -11.19 -12.76 -16.56
N ARG A 88 -12.50 -12.58 -16.72
CA ARG A 88 -13.20 -11.36 -16.32
C ARG A 88 -13.42 -11.33 -14.80
N LEU A 89 -12.99 -10.26 -14.16
CA LEU A 89 -13.26 -9.98 -12.75
C LEU A 89 -14.73 -9.53 -12.62
N GLY A 90 -15.49 -10.16 -11.72
CA GLY A 90 -16.94 -9.91 -11.56
C GLY A 90 -17.85 -10.96 -12.23
N GLY A 91 -17.29 -11.96 -12.90
CA GLY A 91 -18.05 -13.07 -13.50
C GLY A 91 -17.99 -13.08 -15.02
N LYS A 92 -18.54 -14.15 -15.64
CA LYS A 92 -18.44 -14.38 -17.09
C LYS A 92 -19.16 -13.29 -17.92
N GLU A 93 -20.30 -12.83 -17.41
CA GLU A 93 -21.15 -11.83 -18.06
C GLU A 93 -20.87 -10.39 -17.60
N ALA A 94 -19.81 -10.16 -16.82
CA ALA A 94 -19.48 -8.82 -16.35
C ALA A 94 -19.10 -7.91 -17.53
N THR A 95 -19.68 -6.71 -17.55
CA THR A 95 -19.36 -5.64 -18.49
C THR A 95 -18.57 -4.53 -17.77
N PRO A 96 -17.68 -3.80 -18.46
CA PRO A 96 -16.98 -2.67 -17.82
C PRO A 96 -17.96 -1.58 -17.38
N ASP A 97 -17.87 -1.16 -16.12
CA ASP A 97 -18.68 -0.06 -15.58
C ASP A 97 -18.23 1.32 -16.11
N HIS A 98 -16.95 1.42 -16.51
CA HIS A 98 -16.35 2.63 -17.03
C HIS A 98 -15.78 2.40 -18.43
N SER A 99 -15.81 3.43 -19.27
CA SER A 99 -15.13 3.40 -20.57
C SER A 99 -13.62 3.23 -20.38
N THR A 100 -12.94 2.62 -21.35
CA THR A 100 -11.50 2.36 -21.27
C THR A 100 -10.67 3.63 -21.01
N VAL A 101 -11.07 4.76 -21.60
CA VAL A 101 -10.40 6.05 -21.38
C VAL A 101 -10.61 6.54 -19.95
N SER A 102 -11.84 6.49 -19.44
CA SER A 102 -12.14 6.88 -18.05
C SER A 102 -11.41 5.99 -17.05
N TRP A 103 -11.38 4.67 -17.29
CA TRP A 103 -10.63 3.72 -16.47
C TRP A 103 -9.13 4.00 -16.46
N LEU A 104 -8.55 4.28 -17.63
CA LEU A 104 -7.13 4.63 -17.72
C LEU A 104 -6.83 5.94 -16.96
N SER A 105 -7.69 6.94 -17.08
CA SER A 105 -7.56 8.20 -16.32
C SER A 105 -7.61 7.96 -14.80
N MET A 106 -8.48 7.07 -14.32
CA MET A 106 -8.55 6.72 -12.89
C MET A 106 -7.27 6.03 -12.41
N LEU A 107 -6.67 5.14 -13.20
CA LEU A 107 -5.39 4.52 -12.86
C LEU A 107 -4.25 5.55 -12.76
N PHE A 108 -4.20 6.50 -13.68
CA PHE A 108 -3.23 7.60 -13.60
C PHE A 108 -3.45 8.48 -12.37
N ALA A 109 -4.71 8.83 -12.06
CA ALA A 109 -5.03 9.63 -10.88
C ALA A 109 -4.68 8.90 -9.57
N ALA A 110 -4.91 7.59 -9.49
CA ALA A 110 -4.56 6.79 -8.31
C ALA A 110 -3.04 6.55 -8.17
N GLY A 111 -2.33 6.40 -9.30
CA GLY A 111 -0.90 6.08 -9.32
C GLY A 111 0.03 7.30 -9.23
N MET A 112 -0.36 8.45 -9.76
CA MET A 112 0.48 9.65 -9.76
C MET A 112 0.36 10.41 -8.43
N GLY A 113 1.26 10.11 -7.49
CA GLY A 113 1.34 10.80 -6.21
C GLY A 113 2.23 12.05 -6.22
N ILE A 114 2.24 12.76 -5.09
CA ILE A 114 3.14 13.92 -4.84
C ILE A 114 4.62 13.59 -5.04
N GLY A 115 4.99 12.30 -4.89
CA GLY A 115 6.35 11.81 -5.13
C GLY A 115 6.87 12.13 -6.53
N LEU A 116 6.03 12.07 -7.58
CA LEU A 116 6.47 12.41 -8.93
C LEU A 116 6.80 13.90 -9.06
N LEU A 117 6.02 14.79 -8.45
CA LEU A 117 6.30 16.23 -8.49
C LEU A 117 7.61 16.58 -7.78
N PHE A 118 7.89 15.94 -6.65
CA PHE A 118 9.14 16.16 -5.92
C PHE A 118 10.35 15.54 -6.63
N TRP A 119 10.27 14.26 -6.98
CA TRP A 119 11.40 13.52 -7.54
C TRP A 119 11.64 13.78 -9.02
N SER A 120 10.66 14.22 -9.80
CA SER A 120 10.86 14.58 -11.22
C SER A 120 11.87 15.70 -11.45
N VAL A 121 12.07 16.59 -10.47
CA VAL A 121 13.09 17.65 -10.51
C VAL A 121 14.29 17.28 -9.67
N ALA A 122 14.06 16.72 -8.48
CA ALA A 122 15.14 16.41 -7.53
C ALA A 122 16.08 15.32 -8.08
N GLU A 123 15.55 14.27 -8.70
CA GLU A 123 16.34 13.15 -9.19
C GLU A 123 17.24 13.56 -10.37
N PRO A 124 16.75 14.19 -11.46
CA PRO A 124 17.61 14.59 -12.57
C PRO A 124 18.61 15.71 -12.24
N THR A 125 18.37 16.47 -11.16
CA THR A 125 19.33 17.48 -10.70
C THR A 125 20.42 16.87 -9.83
N ALA A 126 20.15 15.72 -9.18
CA ALA A 126 21.08 15.03 -8.31
C ALA A 126 22.02 14.05 -9.05
N TYR A 127 21.62 13.59 -10.23
CA TYR A 127 22.40 12.72 -11.12
C TYR A 127 23.00 13.50 -12.30
#